data_AF-A0AAV8D3K8-F1
#
_entry.id   AF-A0AAV8D3K8-F1
#
_cell.length_a   1.000
_cell.length_b   1.000
_cell.length_c   1.000
_cell.angle_alpha   90.00
_cell.angle_beta   90.00
_cell.angle_gamma   90.00
#
_symmetry.space_group_name_H-M   'P 1'
#
loop_
_entity.id
_entity.type
_entity.pdbx_description
1 polymer ?
#
loop_
_entity_poly.entity_id
_entity_poly.type
_entity_poly.pdbx_seq_one_letter_code
_entity_poly.pdbx_strand_id
1 'polypeptide(L)'
;MSQTFDLPEEAKLWNILEAYTIVATQRGARKDLQKKLAAKGVEVVEFDILNPRDVMAYCYDRGYLSVLWECGGGLAAPAISAGVIHKVYAFVAPKIIGGVNAPSPVGELGMVQMSQALNLVDVSFEQIGPDMLISGYLQPIPDLSPTIPSADEIPSIDPALSPYETNIISFYKTWDPFGAFSNFSPHPIEMPYENGKHAVWPSVEHYYQAHKFVGVDSPIARELVEKIMTANSPEEAARMGRRLQREHPKLVCTDWENTKN
;
A
#
# COMPACT_ATOMS: atom_id res chain seq x y z
N MET A 1 -8.77 -14.95 11.03
CA MET A 1 -8.41 -14.60 12.44
C MET A 1 -9.57 -15.00 13.35
N SER A 2 -9.33 -15.75 14.43
CA SER A 2 -10.39 -16.12 15.39
C SER A 2 -9.81 -16.25 16.80
N GLN A 3 -10.25 -15.42 17.75
CA GLN A 3 -9.74 -15.41 19.13
C GLN A 3 -10.07 -16.71 19.87
N THR A 4 -11.31 -17.17 19.78
CA THR A 4 -11.80 -18.36 20.50
C THR A 4 -11.67 -19.65 19.71
N PHE A 5 -11.21 -19.57 18.45
CA PHE A 5 -11.19 -20.68 17.50
C PHE A 5 -12.58 -21.32 17.31
N ASP A 6 -13.63 -20.50 17.43
CA ASP A 6 -15.01 -20.90 17.13
C ASP A 6 -15.23 -20.91 15.61
N LEU A 7 -14.71 -21.96 14.98
CA LEU A 7 -14.76 -22.20 13.56
C LEU A 7 -15.50 -23.53 13.31
N PRO A 8 -16.21 -23.66 12.19
CA PRO A 8 -16.85 -24.92 11.83
C PRO A 8 -15.79 -25.99 11.48
N GLU A 9 -16.06 -27.25 11.85
CA GLU A 9 -15.16 -28.37 11.51
C GLU A 9 -15.07 -28.61 9.99
N GLU A 10 -16.13 -28.25 9.27
CA GLU A 10 -16.26 -28.37 7.83
C GLU A 10 -16.52 -27.00 7.21
N ALA A 11 -15.60 -26.55 6.36
CA ALA A 11 -15.69 -25.34 5.57
C ALA A 11 -14.85 -25.47 4.31
N LYS A 12 -15.22 -24.75 3.25
CA LYS A 12 -14.46 -24.72 1.99
C LYS A 12 -13.01 -24.24 2.19
N LEU A 13 -12.80 -23.35 3.17
CA LEU A 13 -11.48 -22.83 3.54
C LEU A 13 -10.51 -23.93 4.02
N TRP A 14 -11.00 -25.10 4.42
CA TRP A 14 -10.12 -26.21 4.85
C TRP A 14 -9.62 -27.06 3.68
N ASN A 15 -10.03 -26.76 2.44
CA ASN A 15 -9.51 -27.41 1.24
C ASN A 15 -8.15 -26.83 0.83
N ILE A 16 -7.08 -27.37 1.42
CA ILE A 16 -5.70 -26.92 1.18
C ILE A 16 -5.19 -27.18 -0.25
N LEU A 17 -5.92 -27.96 -1.06
CA LEU A 17 -5.58 -28.18 -2.46
C LEU A 17 -5.95 -26.99 -3.35
N GLU A 18 -6.94 -26.19 -2.94
CA GLU A 18 -7.33 -24.96 -3.67
C GLU A 18 -6.46 -23.77 -3.26
N ALA A 19 -6.23 -23.59 -1.96
CA ALA A 19 -5.43 -22.50 -1.44
C ALA A 19 -4.79 -22.84 -0.09
N TYR A 20 -3.57 -22.34 0.13
CA TYR A 20 -2.91 -22.42 1.43
C TYR A 20 -3.67 -21.60 2.46
N THR A 21 -3.90 -22.18 3.64
CA THR A 21 -4.77 -21.58 4.67
C THR A 21 -4.04 -21.46 6.00
N ILE A 22 -4.03 -20.25 6.54
CA ILE A 22 -3.47 -19.90 7.85
C ILE A 22 -4.61 -19.43 8.77
N VAL A 23 -4.68 -19.98 9.98
CA VAL A 23 -5.60 -19.55 11.02
C VAL A 23 -4.82 -18.96 12.19
N ALA A 24 -4.84 -17.63 12.30
CA ALA A 24 -4.35 -16.92 13.46
C ALA A 24 -5.37 -16.99 14.61
N THR A 25 -4.93 -17.43 15.79
CA THR A 25 -5.77 -17.61 16.98
C THR A 25 -5.09 -17.19 18.28
N GLN A 26 -5.86 -17.06 19.36
CA GLN A 26 -5.30 -16.76 20.67
C GLN A 26 -4.83 -18.05 21.35
N ARG A 27 -3.68 -17.96 22.05
CA ARG A 27 -3.06 -19.09 22.73
C ARG A 27 -4.07 -19.81 23.64
N GLY A 28 -4.19 -21.12 23.45
CA GLY A 28 -5.05 -21.98 24.27
C GLY A 28 -6.49 -22.14 23.79
N ALA A 29 -6.88 -21.47 22.69
CA ALA A 29 -8.21 -21.59 22.12
C ALA A 29 -8.47 -22.97 21.48
N ARG A 30 -9.48 -23.72 21.97
CA ARG A 30 -9.94 -25.04 21.43
C ARG A 30 -8.87 -25.92 20.76
N LYS A 31 -7.90 -26.38 21.57
CA LYS A 31 -6.74 -27.16 21.10
C LYS A 31 -7.11 -28.45 20.36
N ASP A 32 -8.26 -29.04 20.66
CA ASP A 32 -8.78 -30.22 19.99
C ASP A 32 -9.09 -29.93 18.51
N LEU A 33 -9.80 -28.82 18.22
CA LEU A 33 -10.10 -28.43 16.85
C LEU A 33 -8.85 -27.92 16.12
N GLN A 34 -7.95 -27.21 16.81
CA GLN A 34 -6.67 -26.81 16.22
C GLN A 34 -5.91 -28.04 15.68
N LYS A 35 -5.83 -29.12 16.47
CA LYS A 35 -5.19 -30.38 16.05
C LYS A 35 -5.88 -31.02 14.85
N LYS A 36 -7.22 -31.02 14.83
CA LYS A 36 -8.00 -31.54 13.69
C LYS A 36 -7.69 -30.77 12.41
N LEU A 37 -7.67 -29.44 12.45
CA LEU A 37 -7.37 -28.61 11.28
C LEU A 37 -5.90 -28.73 10.85
N ALA A 38 -4.97 -28.80 11.80
CA ALA A 38 -3.56 -29.06 11.52
C ALA A 38 -3.35 -30.42 10.84
N ALA A 39 -4.10 -31.45 11.23
CA ALA A 39 -4.08 -32.76 10.57
C ALA A 39 -4.64 -32.71 9.13
N LYS A 40 -5.54 -31.77 8.83
CA LYS A 40 -5.98 -31.46 7.45
C LYS A 40 -4.95 -30.61 6.68
N GLY A 41 -3.83 -30.24 7.29
CA GLY A 41 -2.75 -29.43 6.72
C GLY A 41 -2.97 -27.92 6.77
N VAL A 42 -3.98 -27.46 7.51
CA VAL A 42 -4.20 -26.03 7.78
C VAL A 42 -3.14 -25.54 8.78
N GLU A 43 -2.47 -24.43 8.48
CA GLU A 43 -1.53 -23.83 9.41
C GLU A 43 -2.29 -23.11 10.53
N VAL A 44 -2.00 -23.45 11.78
CA VAL A 44 -2.58 -22.79 12.96
C VAL A 44 -1.49 -22.06 13.72
N VAL A 45 -1.65 -20.74 13.89
CA VAL A 45 -0.67 -19.86 14.52
C VAL A 45 -1.28 -19.27 15.77
N GLU A 46 -0.66 -19.54 16.92
CA GLU A 46 -1.10 -19.00 18.21
C GLU A 46 -0.38 -17.67 18.53
N PHE A 47 -1.16 -16.68 18.94
CA PHE A 47 -0.71 -15.39 19.46
C PHE A 47 -1.11 -15.28 20.93
N ASP A 48 -0.27 -14.68 21.77
CA ASP A 48 -0.59 -14.48 23.19
C ASP A 48 -1.84 -13.59 23.35
N ILE A 49 -1.83 -12.47 22.63
CA ILE A 49 -2.97 -11.57 22.47
C ILE A 49 -3.18 -11.37 20.97
N LEU A 50 -4.26 -11.93 20.44
CA LEU A 50 -4.55 -11.84 19.02
C LEU A 50 -5.06 -10.43 18.67
N ASN A 51 -4.24 -9.67 17.95
CA ASN A 51 -4.57 -8.34 17.46
C ASN A 51 -4.10 -8.13 16.00
N PRO A 52 -4.67 -7.16 15.27
CA PRO A 52 -4.33 -6.94 13.86
C PRO A 52 -2.85 -6.61 13.61
N ARG A 53 -2.18 -5.88 14.52
CA ARG A 53 -0.79 -5.46 14.34
C ARG A 53 0.15 -6.66 14.31
N ASP A 54 -0.01 -7.58 15.27
CA ASP A 54 0.86 -8.76 15.35
C ASP A 54 0.63 -9.73 14.18
N VAL A 55 -0.63 -9.85 13.73
CA VAL A 55 -0.93 -10.66 12.53
C VAL A 55 -0.29 -10.06 11.29
N MET A 56 -0.29 -8.73 11.14
CA MET A 56 0.36 -8.07 10.00
C MET A 56 1.89 -8.12 10.10
N ALA A 57 2.47 -8.03 11.29
CA ALA A 57 3.90 -8.25 11.50
C ALA A 57 4.31 -9.69 11.10
N TYR A 58 3.54 -10.68 11.54
CA TYR A 58 3.72 -12.07 11.11
C TYR A 58 3.63 -12.23 9.59
N CYS A 59 2.67 -11.56 8.94
CA CYS A 59 2.55 -11.58 7.49
C CYS A 59 3.77 -10.94 6.79
N TYR A 60 4.30 -9.84 7.36
CA TYR A 60 5.49 -9.17 6.85
C TYR A 60 6.73 -10.06 6.94
N ASP A 61 6.96 -10.72 8.08
CA ASP A 61 8.09 -11.63 8.28
C ASP A 61 8.04 -12.84 7.33
N ARG A 62 6.83 -13.21 6.89
CA ARG A 62 6.58 -14.24 5.87
C ARG A 62 6.79 -13.76 4.43
N GLY A 63 7.07 -12.47 4.22
CA GLY A 63 7.23 -11.86 2.90
C GLY A 63 5.91 -11.52 2.20
N TYR A 64 4.77 -11.49 2.91
CA TYR A 64 3.52 -11.05 2.31
C TYR A 64 3.49 -9.52 2.20
N LEU A 65 3.59 -9.04 0.96
CA LEU A 65 3.69 -7.61 0.66
C LEU A 65 2.32 -6.90 0.64
N SER A 66 1.24 -7.64 0.37
CA SER A 66 -0.11 -7.10 0.32
C SER A 66 -1.12 -8.07 0.94
N VAL A 67 -1.99 -7.54 1.79
CA VAL A 67 -3.06 -8.30 2.44
C VAL A 67 -4.39 -7.60 2.16
N LEU A 68 -5.35 -8.36 1.66
CA LEU A 68 -6.73 -7.91 1.54
C LEU A 68 -7.46 -8.21 2.85
N TRP A 69 -7.95 -7.17 3.52
CA TRP A 69 -8.60 -7.30 4.83
C TRP A 69 -10.12 -7.23 4.69
N GLU A 70 -10.78 -8.38 4.56
CA GLU A 70 -12.24 -8.50 4.53
C GLU A 70 -12.77 -8.96 5.88
N CYS A 71 -13.67 -8.17 6.49
CA CYS A 71 -14.33 -8.53 7.73
C CYS A 71 -15.54 -7.63 8.01
N GLY A 72 -16.31 -7.98 9.05
CA GLY A 72 -17.36 -7.10 9.57
C GLY A 72 -16.78 -5.95 10.42
N GLY A 73 -17.62 -4.97 10.73
CA GLY A 73 -17.21 -3.73 11.41
C GLY A 73 -16.45 -3.93 12.74
N GLY A 74 -16.76 -4.99 13.49
CA GLY A 74 -16.08 -5.31 14.76
C GLY A 74 -14.60 -5.66 14.62
N LEU A 75 -14.16 -6.20 13.47
CA LEU A 75 -12.74 -6.45 13.19
C LEU A 75 -12.10 -5.34 12.36
N ALA A 76 -12.91 -4.65 11.53
CA ALA A 76 -12.42 -3.54 10.71
C ALA A 76 -11.97 -2.36 11.59
N ALA A 77 -12.77 -1.98 12.60
CA ALA A 77 -12.45 -0.83 13.46
C ALA A 77 -11.13 -0.99 14.24
N PRO A 78 -10.85 -2.12 14.92
CA PRO A 78 -9.54 -2.35 15.55
C PRO A 78 -8.38 -2.35 14.57
N ALA A 79 -8.56 -2.88 13.34
CA ALA A 79 -7.51 -2.88 12.32
C ALA A 79 -7.18 -1.46 11.83
N ILE A 80 -8.21 -0.66 11.59
CA ILE A 80 -8.07 0.77 11.26
C ILE A 80 -7.39 1.51 12.42
N SER A 81 -7.86 1.31 13.66
CA SER A 81 -7.29 1.95 14.85
C SER A 81 -5.83 1.55 15.11
N ALA A 82 -5.44 0.32 14.75
CA ALA A 82 -4.07 -0.17 14.88
C ALA A 82 -3.10 0.46 13.86
N GLY A 83 -3.61 1.17 12.84
CA GLY A 83 -2.83 1.79 11.79
C GLY A 83 -2.31 0.83 10.73
N VAL A 84 -2.89 -0.37 10.61
CA VAL A 84 -2.43 -1.38 9.63
C VAL A 84 -3.16 -1.32 8.29
N ILE A 85 -4.28 -0.60 8.22
CA ILE A 85 -5.06 -0.44 6.99
C ILE A 85 -4.59 0.81 6.24
N HIS A 86 -4.02 0.58 5.06
CA HIS A 86 -3.49 1.65 4.21
C HIS A 86 -4.52 2.16 3.22
N LYS A 87 -5.21 1.23 2.54
CA LYS A 87 -6.16 1.50 1.46
C LYS A 87 -7.52 0.93 1.78
N VAL A 88 -8.57 1.69 1.47
CA VAL A 88 -9.96 1.31 1.64
C VAL A 88 -10.61 1.13 0.27
N TYR A 89 -11.40 0.07 0.16
CA TYR A 89 -12.34 -0.16 -0.92
C TYR A 89 -13.74 -0.30 -0.30
N ALA A 90 -14.63 0.64 -0.59
CA ALA A 90 -15.99 0.67 -0.07
C ALA A 90 -16.99 0.50 -1.23
N PHE A 91 -17.71 -0.61 -1.22
CA PHE A 91 -18.76 -0.90 -2.20
C PHE A 91 -20.12 -0.47 -1.65
N VAL A 92 -20.82 0.40 -2.39
CA VAL A 92 -22.15 0.91 -2.05
C VAL A 92 -23.15 0.42 -3.08
N ALA A 93 -24.02 -0.50 -2.67
CA ALA A 93 -25.11 -0.99 -3.50
C ALA A 93 -26.31 -0.04 -3.47
N PRO A 94 -27.13 0.04 -4.54
CA PRO A 94 -28.35 0.84 -4.58
C PRO A 94 -29.49 0.14 -3.83
N LYS A 95 -29.30 -0.11 -2.52
CA LYS A 95 -30.25 -0.80 -1.64
C LYS A 95 -30.32 -0.12 -0.29
N ILE A 96 -31.52 -0.10 0.29
CA ILE A 96 -31.78 0.51 1.60
C ILE A 96 -32.39 -0.57 2.49
N ILE A 97 -31.71 -0.88 3.61
CA ILE A 97 -32.17 -1.87 4.59
C ILE A 97 -32.64 -1.18 5.88
N GLY A 98 -31.91 -0.14 6.34
CA GLY A 98 -32.18 0.53 7.61
C GLY A 98 -31.95 -0.37 8.83
N GLY A 99 -32.26 0.14 10.03
CA GLY A 99 -32.20 -0.61 11.29
C GLY A 99 -31.12 -0.12 12.24
N VAL A 100 -31.50 0.12 13.51
CA VAL A 100 -30.60 0.58 14.58
C VAL A 100 -29.52 -0.45 14.89
N ASN A 101 -29.86 -1.74 14.78
CA ASN A 101 -28.95 -2.86 15.04
C ASN A 101 -28.38 -3.48 13.75
N ALA A 102 -28.55 -2.80 12.60
CA ALA A 102 -27.98 -3.30 11.35
C ALA A 102 -26.43 -3.24 11.44
N PRO A 103 -25.71 -4.27 10.96
CA PRO A 103 -24.26 -4.27 10.96
C PRO A 103 -23.69 -3.08 10.17
N SER A 104 -22.81 -2.32 10.81
CA SER A 104 -22.02 -1.28 10.13
C SER A 104 -20.77 -1.87 9.49
N PRO A 105 -20.32 -1.37 8.31
CA PRO A 105 -19.07 -1.80 7.69
C PRO A 105 -17.83 -1.53 8.56
N VAL A 106 -17.87 -0.47 9.38
CA VAL A 106 -16.83 -0.16 10.37
C VAL A 106 -17.51 0.05 11.72
N GLY A 107 -17.02 -0.63 12.75
CA GLY A 107 -17.50 -0.48 14.12
C GLY A 107 -17.02 0.83 14.76
N GLU A 108 -17.06 0.88 16.08
CA GLU A 108 -16.68 2.07 16.85
C GLU A 108 -15.19 2.39 16.75
N LEU A 109 -14.86 3.59 16.28
CA LEU A 109 -13.50 4.16 16.29
C LEU A 109 -13.29 5.16 17.44
N GLY A 110 -14.30 5.40 18.28
CA GLY A 110 -14.23 6.34 19.40
C GLY A 110 -14.27 7.82 19.00
N MET A 111 -14.68 8.11 17.76
CA MET A 111 -14.83 9.49 17.25
C MET A 111 -16.20 10.05 17.64
N VAL A 112 -16.22 11.20 18.29
CA VAL A 112 -17.44 11.87 18.77
C VAL A 112 -17.81 13.10 17.94
N GLN A 113 -16.85 13.66 17.21
CA GLN A 113 -17.04 14.83 16.34
C GLN A 113 -16.61 14.52 14.92
N MET A 114 -17.27 15.14 13.94
CA MET A 114 -16.96 14.89 12.53
C MET A 114 -15.54 15.34 12.14
N SER A 115 -14.99 16.35 12.83
CA SER A 115 -13.60 16.79 12.68
C SER A 115 -12.57 15.72 13.03
N GLN A 116 -12.95 14.66 13.76
CA GLN A 116 -12.08 13.55 14.15
C GLN A 116 -12.11 12.39 13.14
N ALA A 117 -13.02 12.43 12.15
CA ALA A 117 -13.12 11.35 11.18
C ALA A 117 -11.87 11.26 10.29
N LEU A 118 -11.57 10.02 9.90
CA LEU A 118 -10.47 9.73 9.00
C LEU A 118 -10.89 10.09 7.57
N ASN A 119 -10.14 11.01 6.97
CA ASN A 119 -10.33 11.37 5.57
C ASN A 119 -9.57 10.38 4.68
N LEU A 120 -10.20 9.97 3.58
CA LEU A 120 -9.49 9.26 2.52
C LEU A 120 -8.77 10.27 1.61
N VAL A 121 -7.54 9.95 1.23
CA VAL A 121 -6.75 10.66 0.21
C VAL A 121 -6.73 9.88 -1.11
N ASP A 122 -6.49 10.59 -2.21
CA ASP A 122 -6.48 10.04 -3.58
C ASP A 122 -7.74 9.25 -3.94
N VAL A 123 -8.89 9.76 -3.51
CA VAL A 123 -10.19 9.11 -3.65
C VAL A 123 -10.56 8.93 -5.13
N SER A 124 -11.04 7.74 -5.49
CA SER A 124 -11.63 7.44 -6.78
C SER A 124 -13.05 6.90 -6.61
N PHE A 125 -13.90 7.22 -7.58
CA PHE A 125 -15.28 6.74 -7.68
C PHE A 125 -15.44 5.98 -8.99
N GLU A 126 -15.90 4.75 -8.92
CA GLU A 126 -16.05 3.87 -10.08
C GLU A 126 -17.38 3.11 -9.99
N GLN A 127 -18.15 3.10 -11.08
CA GLN A 127 -19.36 2.28 -11.15
C GLN A 127 -19.00 0.86 -11.59
N ILE A 128 -19.32 -0.14 -10.76
CA ILE A 128 -19.11 -1.56 -11.04
C ILE A 128 -20.46 -2.25 -11.08
N GLY A 129 -20.98 -2.45 -12.30
CA GLY A 129 -22.34 -2.93 -12.49
C GLY A 129 -23.37 -1.97 -11.86
N PRO A 130 -24.23 -2.45 -10.94
CA PRO A 130 -25.19 -1.60 -10.24
C PRO A 130 -24.59 -0.84 -9.05
N ASP A 131 -23.40 -1.22 -8.58
CA ASP A 131 -22.81 -0.72 -7.33
C ASP A 131 -21.79 0.40 -7.60
N MET A 132 -21.54 1.23 -6.59
CA MET A 132 -20.51 2.27 -6.61
C MET A 132 -19.32 1.84 -5.74
N LEU A 133 -18.14 1.79 -6.34
CA LEU A 133 -16.89 1.62 -5.62
C LEU A 133 -16.30 3.00 -5.29
N ILE A 134 -16.06 3.22 -4.00
CA ILE A 134 -15.27 4.33 -3.47
C ILE A 134 -13.95 3.74 -3.00
N SER A 135 -12.82 4.20 -3.52
CA SER A 135 -11.49 3.76 -3.08
C SER A 135 -10.59 4.92 -2.71
N GLY A 136 -9.70 4.74 -1.74
CA GLY A 136 -8.77 5.78 -1.30
C GLY A 136 -7.86 5.29 -0.17
N TYR A 137 -6.97 6.15 0.32
CA TYR A 137 -6.01 5.80 1.38
C TYR A 137 -6.33 6.54 2.70
N LEU A 138 -6.25 5.88 3.86
CA LEU A 138 -6.63 6.48 5.16
C LEU A 138 -5.61 7.48 5.71
N GLN A 139 -4.37 7.34 5.27
CA GLN A 139 -3.30 8.32 5.40
C GLN A 139 -2.50 8.23 4.11
N PRO A 140 -1.78 9.27 3.67
CA PRO A 140 -0.52 8.97 3.00
C PRO A 140 0.21 8.00 3.93
N ILE A 141 0.79 6.90 3.41
CA ILE A 141 1.81 6.14 4.16
C ILE A 141 2.61 7.23 4.88
N PRO A 142 2.64 7.26 6.23
CA PRO A 142 3.21 8.39 6.96
C PRO A 142 4.47 8.74 6.22
N ASP A 143 4.61 10.01 5.88
CA ASP A 143 5.78 10.48 5.19
C ASP A 143 6.95 10.13 6.11
N LEU A 144 7.46 8.93 5.90
CA LEU A 144 8.85 8.61 5.83
C LEU A 144 9.29 9.29 4.52
N SER A 145 9.00 10.58 4.29
CA SER A 145 10.05 11.57 4.41
C SER A 145 10.75 11.45 5.77
N PRO A 146 11.79 10.61 5.88
CA PRO A 146 12.87 11.02 6.76
C PRO A 146 13.26 12.43 6.33
N THR A 147 13.70 13.23 7.29
CA THR A 147 14.59 14.32 6.96
C THR A 147 15.77 13.71 6.22
N ILE A 148 15.78 13.80 4.90
CA ILE A 148 16.86 13.28 4.07
C ILE A 148 18.02 14.22 4.39
N PRO A 149 19.11 13.71 5.00
CA PRO A 149 20.26 14.55 5.29
C PRO A 149 20.70 15.20 3.98
N SER A 150 21.11 16.47 4.06
CA SER A 150 21.82 17.12 2.96
C SER A 150 22.93 16.19 2.45
N ALA A 151 23.37 16.32 1.19
CA ALA A 151 24.55 15.62 0.69
C ALA A 151 25.78 15.80 1.62
N ASP A 152 25.81 16.89 2.38
CA ASP A 152 26.83 17.23 3.37
C ASP A 152 26.65 16.56 4.75
N GLU A 153 25.48 15.97 5.02
CA GLU A 153 25.09 15.36 6.30
C GLU A 153 25.03 13.82 6.25
N ILE A 154 25.37 13.21 5.10
CA ILE A 154 25.51 11.75 4.99
C ILE A 154 26.65 11.34 5.92
N PRO A 155 26.40 10.54 6.98
CA PRO A 155 27.47 10.09 7.87
C PRO A 155 28.53 9.38 7.05
N SER A 156 29.81 9.72 7.29
CA SER A 156 30.91 8.91 6.79
C SER A 156 30.67 7.47 7.23
N ILE A 157 30.69 6.54 6.27
CA ILE A 157 30.49 5.10 6.45
C ILE A 157 31.14 4.67 7.77
N ASP A 158 30.35 4.11 8.68
CA ASP A 158 30.86 3.57 9.95
C ASP A 158 31.94 2.53 9.60
N PRO A 159 33.22 2.74 9.97
CA PRO A 159 34.30 1.83 9.61
C PRO A 159 34.15 0.44 10.28
N ALA A 160 33.20 0.25 11.20
CA ALA A 160 32.86 -1.06 11.76
C ALA A 160 31.89 -1.88 10.89
N LEU A 161 31.18 -1.26 9.93
CA LEU A 161 30.38 -1.95 8.93
C LEU A 161 31.26 -2.25 7.71
N SER A 162 31.67 -3.51 7.56
CA SER A 162 32.31 -3.98 6.33
C SER A 162 31.28 -3.94 5.19
N PRO A 163 31.43 -3.10 4.15
CA PRO A 163 30.53 -3.11 2.98
C PRO A 163 30.70 -4.38 2.12
N TYR A 164 31.50 -5.36 2.56
CA TYR A 164 31.91 -6.54 1.78
C TYR A 164 31.28 -7.86 2.23
N GLU A 165 30.34 -7.89 3.19
CA GLU A 165 29.71 -9.16 3.61
C GLU A 165 28.51 -9.59 2.74
N THR A 166 27.98 -8.71 1.90
CA THR A 166 26.86 -9.03 1.00
C THR A 166 27.07 -8.43 -0.40
N ASN A 167 27.06 -9.28 -1.44
CA ASN A 167 27.09 -8.87 -2.86
C ASN A 167 25.79 -8.19 -3.34
N ILE A 168 24.87 -7.87 -2.43
CA ILE A 168 23.53 -7.34 -2.73
C ILE A 168 23.35 -6.05 -1.93
N ILE A 169 23.08 -4.97 -2.65
CA ILE A 169 22.75 -3.66 -2.07
C ILE A 169 21.23 -3.52 -2.06
N SER A 170 20.64 -3.25 -0.90
CA SER A 170 19.21 -2.96 -0.75
C SER A 170 19.02 -1.45 -0.57
N PHE A 171 18.13 -0.85 -1.37
CA PHE A 171 17.92 0.61 -1.45
C PHE A 171 16.44 0.97 -1.64
N TYR A 172 15.55 0.20 -1.02
CA TYR A 172 14.10 0.38 -1.15
C TYR A 172 13.63 1.69 -0.51
N LYS A 173 14.29 2.11 0.56
CA LYS A 173 13.93 3.32 1.32
C LYS A 173 15.04 4.35 1.19
N THR A 174 14.66 5.63 1.11
CA THR A 174 15.61 6.74 0.95
C THR A 174 16.55 6.93 2.14
N TRP A 175 16.22 6.35 3.30
CA TRP A 175 17.03 6.37 4.52
C TRP A 175 17.82 5.08 4.78
N ASP A 176 17.77 4.11 3.88
CA ASP A 176 18.67 2.96 3.95
C ASP A 176 20.12 3.41 3.69
N PRO A 177 21.15 2.64 4.09
CA PRO A 177 22.56 2.97 3.82
C PRO A 177 22.88 3.29 2.34
N PHE A 178 22.05 2.77 1.44
CA PHE A 178 22.14 2.96 -0.01
C PHE A 178 20.89 3.65 -0.58
N GLY A 179 20.10 4.32 0.25
CA GLY A 179 18.84 4.97 -0.12
C GLY A 179 18.97 6.10 -1.15
N ALA A 180 20.18 6.61 -1.38
CA ALA A 180 20.52 7.51 -2.49
C ALA A 180 20.20 6.90 -3.87
N PHE A 181 20.19 5.56 -3.98
CA PHE A 181 19.82 4.85 -5.21
C PHE A 181 18.30 4.61 -5.35
N SER A 182 17.49 4.98 -4.36
CA SER A 182 16.03 4.88 -4.45
C SER A 182 15.48 5.86 -5.49
N ASN A 183 14.43 5.46 -6.21
CA ASN A 183 13.74 6.36 -7.14
C ASN A 183 13.16 7.61 -6.46
N PHE A 184 12.86 7.49 -5.17
CA PHE A 184 12.33 8.56 -4.31
C PHE A 184 13.43 9.43 -3.70
N SER A 185 14.70 9.18 -4.04
CA SER A 185 15.78 10.02 -3.55
C SER A 185 15.77 11.40 -4.24
N PRO A 186 15.89 12.53 -3.53
CA PRO A 186 15.89 13.89 -4.08
C PRO A 186 17.25 14.24 -4.68
N HIS A 187 17.85 13.29 -5.39
CA HIS A 187 19.10 13.49 -6.12
C HIS A 187 18.76 13.76 -7.58
N PRO A 188 19.03 14.99 -8.08
CA PRO A 188 18.68 15.32 -9.44
C PRO A 188 19.44 14.44 -10.44
N ILE A 189 18.76 14.08 -11.52
CA ILE A 189 19.36 13.33 -12.63
C ILE A 189 19.27 14.14 -13.91
N GLU A 190 20.30 14.03 -14.75
CA GLU A 190 20.29 14.59 -16.09
C GLU A 190 19.88 13.49 -17.08
N MET A 191 18.75 13.68 -17.74
CA MET A 191 18.20 12.68 -18.66
C MET A 191 17.69 13.35 -19.95
N PRO A 192 17.68 12.62 -21.08
CA PRO A 192 17.06 13.10 -22.31
C PRO A 192 15.58 13.42 -22.12
N TYR A 193 15.09 14.47 -22.79
CA TYR A 193 13.69 14.90 -22.72
C TYR A 193 13.03 15.00 -24.11
N GLU A 194 13.23 16.10 -24.84
CA GLU A 194 12.71 16.28 -26.20
C GLU A 194 13.83 16.70 -27.18
N ASN A 195 13.78 16.17 -28.40
CA ASN A 195 14.67 16.53 -29.50
C ASN A 195 16.17 16.39 -29.16
N GLY A 196 16.54 15.41 -28.34
CA GLY A 196 17.92 15.17 -27.91
C GLY A 196 18.46 16.17 -26.88
N LYS A 197 17.61 17.08 -26.37
CA LYS A 197 17.97 17.96 -25.25
C LYS A 197 17.89 17.20 -23.95
N HIS A 198 18.87 17.42 -23.08
CA HIS A 198 18.86 16.92 -21.73
C HIS A 198 18.11 17.89 -20.82
N ALA A 199 17.41 17.36 -19.82
CA ALA A 199 16.77 18.12 -18.77
C ALA A 199 17.24 17.58 -17.42
N VAL A 200 17.32 18.48 -16.44
CA VAL A 200 17.58 18.11 -15.05
C VAL A 200 16.24 17.82 -14.39
N TRP A 201 16.09 16.59 -13.90
CA TRP A 201 14.91 16.11 -13.19
C TRP A 201 15.19 16.11 -11.69
N PRO A 202 14.27 16.60 -10.83
CA PRO A 202 14.52 16.65 -9.39
C PRO A 202 14.75 15.28 -8.74
N SER A 203 14.20 14.21 -9.32
CA SER A 203 14.50 12.82 -8.97
C SER A 203 14.20 11.86 -10.12
N VAL A 204 14.60 10.60 -9.95
CA VAL A 204 14.21 9.50 -10.86
C VAL A 204 12.68 9.36 -10.93
N GLU A 205 11.96 9.53 -9.81
CA GLU A 205 10.50 9.45 -9.79
C GLU A 205 9.84 10.57 -10.61
N HIS A 206 10.39 11.80 -10.62
CA HIS A 206 9.89 12.87 -11.49
C HIS A 206 10.02 12.50 -12.96
N TYR A 207 11.21 12.02 -13.35
CA TYR A 207 11.48 11.54 -14.70
C TYR A 207 10.50 10.43 -15.09
N TYR A 208 10.39 9.40 -14.26
CA TYR A 208 9.55 8.23 -14.51
C TYR A 208 8.07 8.61 -14.66
N GLN A 209 7.53 9.45 -13.78
CA GLN A 209 6.11 9.82 -13.81
C GLN A 209 5.79 10.75 -14.99
N ALA A 210 6.68 11.67 -15.34
CA ALA A 210 6.52 12.55 -16.48
C ALA A 210 6.61 11.81 -17.82
N HIS A 211 7.52 10.84 -17.94
CA HIS A 211 7.74 10.08 -19.18
C HIS A 211 6.56 9.23 -19.62
N LYS A 212 5.55 9.07 -18.76
CA LYS A 212 4.23 8.57 -19.15
C LYS A 212 3.56 9.39 -20.25
N PHE A 213 3.80 10.70 -20.29
CA PHE A 213 3.11 11.64 -21.16
C PHE A 213 4.02 12.25 -22.24
N VAL A 214 5.33 11.97 -22.19
CA VAL A 214 6.32 12.45 -23.16
C VAL A 214 6.10 11.78 -24.52
N GLY A 215 6.25 12.56 -25.60
CA GLY A 215 6.09 12.08 -26.99
C GLY A 215 4.66 12.06 -27.51
N VAL A 216 3.66 12.35 -26.66
CA VAL A 216 2.27 12.52 -27.10
C VAL A 216 2.10 13.93 -27.68
N ASP A 217 1.70 14.04 -28.94
CA ASP A 217 1.47 15.32 -29.62
C ASP A 217 0.16 15.97 -29.15
N SER A 218 0.17 16.47 -27.92
CA SER A 218 -0.94 17.16 -27.28
C SER A 218 -0.42 18.26 -26.37
N PRO A 219 -0.91 19.51 -26.50
CA PRO A 219 -0.57 20.59 -25.57
C PRO A 219 -0.86 20.23 -24.11
N ILE A 220 -1.93 19.44 -23.88
CA ILE A 220 -2.32 18.99 -22.55
C ILE A 220 -1.24 18.06 -21.98
N ALA A 221 -0.72 17.11 -22.77
CA ALA A 221 0.31 16.19 -22.33
C ALA A 221 1.59 16.93 -21.89
N ARG A 222 2.00 17.98 -22.62
CA ARG A 222 3.13 18.83 -22.24
C ARG A 222 2.90 19.55 -20.91
N GLU A 223 1.69 20.07 -20.68
CA GLU A 223 1.32 20.70 -19.41
C GLU A 223 1.34 19.69 -18.24
N LEU A 224 0.91 18.44 -18.48
CA LEU A 224 0.98 17.39 -17.47
C LEU A 224 2.43 17.06 -17.09
N VAL A 225 3.33 16.99 -18.06
CA VAL A 225 4.77 16.80 -17.81
C VAL A 225 5.33 17.93 -16.96
N GLU A 226 5.10 19.19 -17.34
CA GLU A 226 5.59 20.35 -16.58
C GLU A 226 5.06 20.35 -15.14
N LYS A 227 3.80 19.99 -14.94
CA LYS A 227 3.19 19.84 -13.61
C LYS A 227 3.89 18.78 -12.76
N ILE A 228 4.23 17.63 -13.35
CA ILE A 228 4.95 16.57 -12.63
C ILE A 228 6.39 17.01 -12.33
N MET A 229 7.03 17.69 -13.28
CA MET A 229 8.42 18.14 -13.16
C MET A 229 8.61 19.24 -12.10
N THR A 230 7.55 19.98 -11.78
CA THR A 230 7.52 21.06 -10.77
C THR A 230 6.95 20.63 -9.42
N ALA A 231 6.69 19.33 -9.23
CA ALA A 231 6.30 18.78 -7.93
C ALA A 231 7.37 19.06 -6.87
N ASN A 232 6.95 19.28 -5.61
CA ASN A 232 7.88 19.65 -4.54
C ASN A 232 8.65 18.44 -3.99
N SER A 233 8.19 17.22 -4.26
CA SER A 233 8.82 15.99 -3.80
C SER A 233 8.60 14.83 -4.78
N PRO A 234 9.45 13.79 -4.73
CA PRO A 234 9.27 12.56 -5.49
C PRO A 234 7.91 11.88 -5.24
N GLU A 235 7.39 11.92 -4.02
CA GLU A 235 6.08 11.40 -3.62
C GLU A 235 4.94 12.19 -4.25
N GLU A 236 5.08 13.53 -4.31
CA GLU A 236 4.13 14.39 -5.00
C GLU A 236 4.13 14.10 -6.51
N ALA A 237 5.30 13.96 -7.13
CA ALA A 237 5.42 13.55 -8.53
C ALA A 237 4.76 12.19 -8.80
N ALA A 238 4.98 11.19 -7.92
CA ALA A 238 4.36 9.87 -7.98
C ALA A 238 2.82 9.94 -7.88
N ARG A 239 2.31 10.71 -6.91
CA ARG A 239 0.87 10.90 -6.71
C ARG A 239 0.23 11.59 -7.91
N MET A 240 0.83 12.67 -8.40
CA MET A 240 0.35 13.41 -9.56
C MET A 240 0.36 12.54 -10.82
N GLY A 241 1.48 11.88 -11.13
CA GLY A 241 1.58 11.01 -12.30
C GLY A 241 0.57 9.87 -12.29
N ARG A 242 0.35 9.20 -11.14
CA ARG A 242 -0.68 8.16 -11.01
C ARG A 242 -2.11 8.69 -11.15
N ARG A 243 -2.40 9.87 -10.61
CA ARG A 243 -3.72 10.51 -10.76
C ARG A 243 -3.98 10.88 -12.22
N LEU A 244 -3.05 11.58 -12.85
CA LEU A 244 -3.16 12.06 -14.23
C LEU A 244 -3.27 10.90 -15.23
N GLN A 245 -2.56 9.79 -14.97
CA GLN A 245 -2.68 8.58 -15.79
C GLN A 245 -4.11 8.01 -15.78
N ARG A 246 -4.80 8.06 -14.63
CA ARG A 246 -6.19 7.61 -14.50
C ARG A 246 -7.18 8.59 -15.13
N GLU A 247 -6.94 9.89 -14.99
CA GLU A 247 -7.79 10.95 -15.55
C GLU A 247 -7.65 11.08 -17.07
N HIS A 248 -6.45 10.83 -17.61
CA HIS A 248 -6.12 11.00 -19.02
C HIS A 248 -5.45 9.76 -19.64
N PRO A 249 -6.11 8.58 -19.64
CA PRO A 249 -5.50 7.34 -20.13
C PRO A 249 -5.11 7.38 -21.61
N LYS A 250 -5.78 8.23 -22.41
CA LYS A 250 -5.48 8.44 -23.84
C LYS A 250 -4.23 9.29 -24.10
N LEU A 251 -3.72 9.97 -23.07
CA LEU A 251 -2.52 10.80 -23.15
C LEU A 251 -1.27 10.08 -22.61
N VAL A 252 -1.41 8.80 -22.25
CA VAL A 252 -0.26 7.96 -21.89
C VAL A 252 0.39 7.46 -23.17
N CYS A 253 1.71 7.57 -23.27
CA CYS A 253 2.49 7.11 -24.42
C CYS A 253 2.23 5.62 -24.67
N THR A 254 2.01 5.26 -25.94
CA THR A 254 1.59 3.91 -26.35
C THR A 254 2.59 2.82 -25.98
N ASP A 255 3.88 3.17 -25.90
CA ASP A 255 4.95 2.23 -25.55
C ASP A 255 5.18 2.11 -24.04
N TRP A 256 4.49 2.91 -23.21
CA TRP A 256 4.74 2.98 -21.78
C TRP A 256 4.64 1.63 -21.05
N GLU A 257 3.63 0.81 -21.39
CA GLU A 257 3.47 -0.51 -20.77
C GLU A 257 4.55 -1.51 -21.20
N ASN A 258 5.17 -1.31 -22.37
CA ASN A 258 6.28 -2.14 -22.85
C ASN A 258 7.63 -1.70 -22.24
N THR A 259 7.80 -0.41 -21.96
CA THR A 259 9.04 0.18 -21.40
C THR A 259 9.19 -0.02 -19.87
N LYS A 260 8.15 -0.55 -19.19
CA LYS A 260 8.20 -0.81 -17.73
C LYS A 260 9.08 -1.99 -17.32
N ASN A 261 9.42 -2.90 -18.24
CA ASN A 261 10.14 -4.15 -17.96
C ASN A 261 11.64 -4.04 -18.23
#